data_AF-A0A7S3M976-F1
#
_entry.id   AF-A0A7S3M976-F1
#
_cell.length_a   1.000
_cell.length_b   1.000
_cell.length_c   1.000
_cell.angle_alpha   90.00
_cell.angle_beta   90.00
_cell.angle_gamma   90.00
#
_symmetry.space_group_name_H-M   'P 1'
#
loop_
_entity.id
_entity.type
_entity.pdbx_description
1 polymer ?
#
loop_
_entity_poly.entity_id
_entity_poly.type
_entity_poly.pdbx_seq_one_letter_code
_entity_poly.pdbx_strand_id
1 'polypeptide(L)'
;LQEALDQRLMERQARETGICPVREELYSQCFDELIRQVTINCPERGLLLLRVRDEIRMSIAAYQTLYQSSVTFGTRKQLQSEQGKAETEQQIAEQEETKRQREARVVELKNKVE
;
A
#
# COMPACT_ATOMS: atom_id res chain seq x y z
N LEU A 1 6.24 2.83 35.17
CA LEU A 1 5.62 2.61 33.85
C LEU A 1 6.65 2.65 32.73
N GLN A 2 7.47 3.71 32.65
CA GLN A 2 8.49 3.88 31.59
C GLN A 2 9.44 2.68 31.47
N GLU A 3 10.16 2.33 32.55
CA GLU A 3 11.13 1.22 32.52
C GLU A 3 10.51 -0.12 32.09
N ALA A 4 9.30 -0.42 32.55
CA ALA A 4 8.59 -1.64 32.18
C ALA A 4 8.13 -1.63 30.71
N LEU A 5 7.77 -0.47 30.17
CA LEU A 5 7.46 -0.32 28.75
C LEU A 5 8.72 -0.51 27.90
N ASP A 6 9.82 0.13 28.29
CA ASP A 6 11.10 0.05 27.58
C ASP A 6 11.63 -1.39 27.56
N GLN A 7 11.54 -2.09 28.70
CA GLN A 7 11.89 -3.51 28.79
C GLN A 7 11.03 -4.36 27.84
N ARG A 8 9.70 -4.16 27.83
CA ARG A 8 8.81 -4.92 26.93
C ARG A 8 9.06 -4.61 25.44
N LEU A 9 9.40 -3.36 25.11
CA LEU A 9 9.75 -2.96 23.74
C LEU A 9 11.02 -3.69 23.29
N MET A 10 12.04 -3.79 24.15
CA MET A 10 13.26 -4.54 23.86
C MET A 10 13.01 -6.04 23.77
N GLU A 11 12.32 -6.63 24.75
CA GLU A 11 12.03 -8.07 24.81
C GLU A 11 11.24 -8.54 23.58
N ARG A 12 10.27 -7.73 23.12
CA ARG A 12 9.48 -8.04 21.92
C ARG A 12 10.08 -7.51 20.62
N GLN A 13 11.32 -6.98 20.67
CA GLN A 13 12.06 -6.49 19.50
C GLN A 13 11.23 -5.51 18.64
N ALA A 14 10.55 -4.57 19.30
CA ALA A 14 9.75 -3.57 18.62
C ALA A 14 10.65 -2.67 17.74
N ARG A 15 10.21 -2.38 16.51
CA ARG A 15 10.97 -1.50 15.61
C ARG A 15 10.94 -0.06 16.11
N GLU A 16 12.09 0.61 16.08
CA GLU A 16 12.22 2.02 16.44
C GLU A 16 11.68 2.99 15.38
N THR A 17 11.61 2.56 14.11
CA THR A 17 11.16 3.39 12.99
C THR A 17 10.13 2.67 12.13
N GLY A 18 9.26 3.46 11.49
CA GLY A 18 8.16 2.96 10.67
C GLY A 18 7.01 2.35 11.48
N ILE A 19 6.06 1.75 10.75
CA ILE A 19 4.89 1.10 11.34
C ILE A 19 5.32 -0.21 12.01
N CYS A 20 4.96 -0.38 13.28
CA CYS A 20 5.28 -1.57 14.08
C CYS A 20 4.09 -1.95 14.97
N PRO A 21 3.40 -3.07 14.68
CA PRO A 21 2.24 -3.51 15.44
C PRO A 21 2.54 -3.78 16.92
N VAL A 22 3.71 -4.37 17.23
CA VAL A 22 4.14 -4.62 18.61
C VAL A 22 4.27 -3.32 19.39
N ARG A 23 4.87 -2.30 18.77
CA ARG A 23 5.04 -0.99 19.38
C ARG A 23 3.68 -0.33 19.61
N GLU A 24 2.83 -0.33 18.58
CA GLU A 24 1.47 0.21 18.66
C GLU A 24 0.67 -0.41 19.81
N GLU A 25 0.71 -1.74 19.93
CA GLU A 25 0.04 -2.48 21.01
C GLU A 25 0.56 -2.06 22.39
N LEU A 26 1.89 -2.05 22.58
CA LEU A 26 2.51 -1.71 23.86
C LEU A 26 2.24 -0.26 24.29
N TYR A 27 2.31 0.70 23.35
CA TYR A 27 1.96 2.09 23.63
C TYR A 27 0.46 2.26 23.90
N SER A 28 -0.40 1.53 23.19
CA SER A 28 -1.84 1.55 23.47
C SER A 28 -2.15 1.07 24.89
N GLN A 29 -1.56 -0.04 25.32
CA GLN A 29 -1.72 -0.55 26.69
C GLN A 29 -1.19 0.45 27.73
N CYS A 30 -0.02 1.06 27.48
CA CYS A 30 0.54 2.07 28.37
C CYS A 30 -0.37 3.30 28.46
N PHE A 31 -0.93 3.76 27.34
CA PHE A 31 -1.83 4.90 27.33
C PHE A 31 -3.15 4.62 28.06
N ASP A 32 -3.69 3.41 27.93
CA ASP A 32 -4.86 2.97 28.70
C ASP A 32 -4.60 2.98 30.22
N GLU A 33 -3.40 2.56 30.65
CA GLU A 33 -2.98 2.64 32.05
C GLU A 33 -2.78 4.09 32.52
N LEU A 34 -2.25 4.97 31.67
CA LEU A 34 -2.16 6.41 31.97
C LEU A 34 -3.56 7.03 32.13
N ILE A 35 -4.50 6.69 31.25
CA ILE A 35 -5.90 7.12 31.36
C ILE A 35 -6.48 6.64 32.70
N ARG A 36 -6.26 5.37 33.07
CA ARG A 36 -6.72 4.83 34.36
C ARG A 36 -6.18 5.63 35.55
N GLN A 37 -4.88 5.90 35.58
CA GLN A 37 -4.25 6.68 36.67
C GLN A 37 -4.75 8.12 36.73
N VAL A 38 -4.88 8.79 35.58
CA VAL A 38 -5.44 10.15 35.52
C VAL A 38 -6.90 10.16 35.96
N THR A 39 -7.70 9.16 35.59
CA THR A 39 -9.11 9.05 35.97
C THR A 39 -9.27 8.92 37.48
N ILE A 40 -8.39 8.19 38.17
CA ILE A 40 -8.39 8.09 39.64
C ILE A 40 -8.17 9.47 40.28
N ASN A 41 -7.30 10.29 39.71
CA ASN A 41 -6.99 11.62 40.22
C ASN A 41 -8.08 12.66 39.88
N CYS A 42 -8.61 12.61 38.66
CA CYS A 42 -9.64 13.50 38.14
C CYS A 42 -10.40 12.81 37.00
N PRO A 43 -11.63 12.33 37.25
CA PRO A 43 -12.42 11.57 36.28
C PRO A 43 -12.67 12.33 34.97
N GLU A 44 -12.88 13.65 35.04
CA GLU A 44 -13.16 14.50 33.89
C GLU A 44 -11.96 14.55 32.93
N ARG A 45 -10.74 14.62 33.47
CA ARG A 45 -9.50 14.56 32.66
C ARG A 45 -9.34 13.18 32.04
N GLY A 46 -9.65 12.12 32.78
CA GLY A 46 -9.66 10.76 32.26
C GLY A 46 -10.60 10.60 31.06
N LEU A 47 -11.83 11.12 31.20
CA LEU A 47 -12.83 11.11 30.13
C LEU A 47 -12.38 11.90 28.89
N LEU A 48 -11.72 13.05 29.07
CA LEU A 48 -11.17 13.82 27.96
C LEU A 48 -10.07 13.04 27.23
N LEU A 49 -9.14 12.42 27.94
CA LEU A 49 -8.09 11.60 27.32
C LEU A 49 -8.66 10.39 26.58
N LEU A 50 -9.70 9.75 27.13
CA LEU A 50 -10.42 8.66 26.48
C LEU A 50 -10.98 9.08 25.12
N ARG A 51 -11.63 10.26 25.06
CA ARG A 51 -12.20 10.79 23.80
C ARG A 51 -11.12 11.10 22.77
N VAL A 52 -10.03 11.74 23.19
CA VAL A 52 -8.89 12.04 22.30
C VAL A 52 -8.28 10.75 21.76
N ARG A 53 -8.11 9.72 22.60
CA ARG A 53 -7.63 8.40 22.16
C ARG A 53 -8.51 7.81 21.06
N ASP A 54 -9.83 7.83 21.27
CA ASP A 54 -10.77 7.21 20.35
C ASP A 54 -10.84 7.97 19.02
N GLU A 55 -10.77 9.30 19.04
CA GLU A 55 -10.67 10.15 17.84
C GLU A 55 -9.40 9.85 17.02
N ILE A 56 -8.25 9.72 17.68
CA ILE A 56 -6.99 9.36 17.01
C ILE A 56 -7.08 7.96 16.39
N ARG A 57 -7.65 6.99 17.11
CA ARG A 57 -7.87 5.62 16.59
C ARG A 57 -8.77 5.62 15.35
N MET A 58 -9.87 6.39 15.37
CA MET A 58 -10.73 6.55 14.20
C MET A 58 -9.99 7.17 13.02
N SER A 59 -9.17 8.20 13.27
CA SER A 59 -8.37 8.87 12.24
C SER A 59 -7.36 7.90 11.60
N ILE A 60 -6.65 7.11 12.40
CA ILE A 60 -5.71 6.09 11.91
C ILE A 60 -6.44 5.04 11.07
N ALA A 61 -7.61 4.55 11.51
CA ALA A 61 -8.40 3.58 10.76
C ALA A 61 -8.87 4.13 9.40
N ALA A 62 -9.24 5.41 9.34
CA ALA A 62 -9.57 6.09 8.10
C ALA A 62 -8.37 6.16 7.15
N TYR A 63 -7.18 6.51 7.66
CA TYR A 63 -5.96 6.51 6.85
C TYR A 63 -5.57 5.12 6.35
N GLN A 64 -5.70 4.08 7.18
CA GLN A 64 -5.46 2.69 6.76
C GLN A 64 -6.41 2.28 5.61
N THR A 65 -7.69 2.65 5.71
CA THR A 65 -8.68 2.38 4.66
C THR A 65 -8.36 3.11 3.36
N LEU A 66 -7.96 4.38 3.44
CA LEU A 66 -7.55 5.17 2.26
C LEU A 66 -6.29 4.61 1.61
N TYR A 67 -5.30 4.20 2.41
CA TYR A 67 -4.09 3.57 1.91
C TYR A 67 -4.40 2.25 1.19
N GLN A 68 -5.18 1.37 1.81
CA GLN A 68 -5.58 0.10 1.20
C GLN A 68 -6.36 0.31 -0.10
N SER A 69 -7.24 1.31 -0.13
CA SER A 69 -7.98 1.70 -1.35
C SER A 69 -7.05 2.18 -2.45
N SER A 70 -6.03 2.98 -2.09
CA SER A 70 -5.04 3.51 -3.03
C SER A 70 -4.17 2.41 -3.64
N VAL A 71 -3.71 1.46 -2.82
CA VAL A 71 -2.97 0.28 -3.29
C VAL A 71 -3.83 -0.54 -4.25
N THR A 72 -5.08 -0.81 -3.86
CA THR A 72 -6.03 -1.58 -4.68
C THR A 72 -6.29 -0.91 -6.04
N PHE A 73 -6.44 0.42 -6.05
CA PHE A 73 -6.59 1.19 -7.29
C PHE A 73 -5.35 1.05 -8.18
N GLY A 74 -4.15 1.18 -7.61
CA GLY A 74 -2.89 1.02 -8.34
C GLY A 74 -2.76 -0.35 -9.00
N THR A 75 -3.01 -1.42 -8.25
CA THR A 75 -2.99 -2.79 -8.77
C THR A 75 -3.99 -2.99 -9.91
N ARG A 76 -5.21 -2.44 -9.79
CA ARG A 76 -6.23 -2.53 -10.83
C ARG A 76 -5.79 -1.82 -12.11
N LYS A 77 -5.15 -0.64 -11.98
CA LYS A 77 -4.66 0.11 -13.14
C LYS A 77 -3.49 -0.55 -13.83
N GLN A 78 -2.58 -1.18 -13.07
CA GLN A 78 -1.52 -1.99 -13.63
C GLN A 78 -2.10 -3.15 -14.46
N LEU A 79 -3.02 -3.93 -13.88
CA LEU A 79 -3.67 -5.04 -14.58
C LEU A 79 -4.42 -4.58 -15.84
N GLN A 80 -5.14 -3.46 -15.75
CA GLN A 80 -5.82 -2.86 -16.91
C GLN A 80 -4.83 -2.48 -18.02
N SER A 81 -3.63 -2.01 -17.67
CA SER A 81 -2.59 -1.66 -18.66
C SER A 81 -1.94 -2.89 -19.30
N GLU A 82 -1.97 -4.05 -18.65
CA GLU A 82 -1.41 -5.29 -19.19
C GLU A 82 -2.41 -6.03 -20.08
N GLN A 83 -3.71 -5.79 -19.87
CA GLN A 83 -4.77 -6.40 -20.66
C GLN A 83 -4.67 -6.03 -22.15
N GLY A 84 -4.63 -7.04 -23.01
CA GLY A 84 -4.58 -6.86 -24.47
C GLY A 84 -3.20 -6.48 -25.03
N LYS A 85 -2.17 -6.26 -24.19
CA LYS A 85 -0.81 -6.00 -24.68
C LYS A 85 -0.27 -7.17 -25.50
N ALA A 86 -0.36 -8.39 -24.97
CA ALA A 86 0.16 -9.58 -25.66
C ALA A 86 -0.52 -9.82 -27.03
N GLU A 87 -1.85 -9.63 -27.10
CA GLU A 87 -2.59 -9.74 -28.37
C GLU A 87 -2.16 -8.67 -29.37
N THR A 88 -1.97 -7.43 -28.91
CA THR A 88 -1.50 -6.33 -29.76
C THR A 88 -0.06 -6.59 -30.25
N GLU A 89 0.83 -7.06 -29.38
CA GLU A 89 2.20 -7.43 -29.72
C GLU A 89 2.25 -8.55 -30.76
N GLN A 90 1.37 -9.54 -30.64
CA GLN A 90 1.24 -10.60 -31.64
C GLN A 90 0.76 -10.04 -33.00
N GLN A 91 -0.27 -9.18 -33.00
CA GLN A 91 -0.77 -8.56 -34.24
C GLN A 91 0.29 -7.70 -34.92
N ILE A 92 1.11 -6.98 -34.15
CA ILE A 92 2.23 -6.19 -34.69
C ILE A 92 3.23 -7.12 -35.40
N ALA A 93 3.63 -8.22 -34.76
CA ALA A 93 4.58 -9.17 -35.34
C ALA A 93 4.06 -9.80 -36.66
N GLU A 94 2.78 -10.20 -36.68
CA GLU A 94 2.14 -10.75 -37.89
C GLU A 94 2.07 -9.71 -39.03
N GLN A 95 1.77 -8.46 -38.70
CA GLN A 95 1.71 -7.37 -39.68
C GLN A 95 3.09 -6.99 -40.23
N GLU A 96 4.13 -6.98 -39.39
CA GLU A 96 5.50 -6.72 -39.80
C GLU A 96 6.01 -7.78 -40.79
N GLU A 97 5.74 -9.05 -40.50
CA GLU A 97 6.10 -10.15 -41.41
C GLU A 97 5.35 -10.04 -42.74
N THR A 98 4.04 -9.76 -42.70
CA THR A 98 3.23 -9.58 -43.91
C THR A 98 3.74 -8.41 -44.75
N LYS A 99 4.13 -7.30 -44.13
CA LYS A 99 4.70 -6.14 -44.81
C LYS A 99 6.00 -6.52 -45.52
N ARG A 100 6.89 -7.24 -44.83
CA ARG A 100 8.17 -7.69 -45.39
C ARG A 100 7.99 -8.59 -46.60
N GLN A 101 7.05 -9.53 -46.54
CA GLN A 101 6.71 -10.40 -47.67
C GLN A 101 6.14 -9.62 -48.87
N ARG A 102 5.30 -8.61 -48.63
CA ARG A 102 4.76 -7.75 -49.69
C ARG A 102 5.85 -6.89 -50.33
N GLU A 103 6.76 -6.32 -49.55
CA GLU A 103 7.90 -5.56 -50.06
C GLU A 103 8.82 -6.42 -50.95
N ALA A 104 9.13 -7.65 -50.51
CA ALA A 104 9.89 -8.60 -51.31
C ALA A 104 9.21 -8.92 -52.65
N ARG A 105 7.88 -9.17 -52.64
CA ARG A 105 7.10 -9.38 -53.87
C ARG A 105 7.12 -8.17 -54.80
N VAL A 106 7.05 -6.95 -54.26
CA VAL A 106 7.12 -5.73 -55.08
C VAL A 106 8.48 -5.63 -55.78
N VAL A 107 9.57 -5.94 -55.08
CA VAL A 107 10.91 -5.96 -55.67
C VAL A 107 11.03 -7.01 -56.77
N GLU A 108 10.58 -8.25 -56.52
CA GLU A 108 10.58 -9.31 -57.54
C GLU A 108 9.78 -8.92 -58.78
N LEU A 109 8.60 -8.33 -58.61
CA LEU A 109 7.75 -7.92 -59.74
C LEU A 109 8.36 -6.78 -60.53
N LYS A 110 9.00 -5.79 -59.88
CA LYS A 110 9.71 -4.71 -60.56
C LYS A 110 10.86 -5.25 -61.42
N ASN A 111 11.66 -6.16 -60.88
CA ASN A 111 12.77 -6.78 -61.60
C ASN A 111 12.33 -7.66 -62.79
N LYS A 112 11.06 -8.05 -62.88
CA LYS A 112 10.51 -8.80 -64.03
C LYS A 112 9.97 -7.90 -65.14
N VAL A 113 9.76 -6.62 -64.85
CA VAL A 113 9.19 -5.63 -65.80
C VAL A 113 10.30 -4.77 -66.42
N GLU A 114 11.45 -4.61 -65.75
CA GLU A 114 12.71 -4.15 -66.35
C GLU A 114 13.39 -5.26 -67.16
#